data_AF-A0A0D2S0B5-F1
#
_entry.id   AF-A0A0D2S0B5-F1
#
_cell.length_a   1.000
_cell.length_b   1.000
_cell.length_c   1.000
_cell.angle_alpha   90.00
_cell.angle_beta   90.00
_cell.angle_gamma   90.00
#
_symmetry.space_group_name_H-M   'P 1'
#
loop_
_entity.id
_entity.type
_entity.pdbx_description
1 polymer ?
#
loop_
_entity_poly.entity_id
_entity_poly.type
_entity_poly.pdbx_seq_one_letter_code
_entity_poly.pdbx_strand_id
1 'polypeptide(L)'
;MEIDPLPNGSGSNAATGPETAATTTAITVTSNTAPSSKLSHLTESLKLEHQFLRVPFEHFKKTIRTNHRTVEKEVSAVISSVTDVADSDEISKDDAILSLTSLVSRLQGIKRKLEEGSHAENLQAHRCRARLDHLDSADAENLSEWNNVRLKRVLVDYMSRMSYYDSAMKLAESSNIQELVDIDVFQEAKKVIDGLRNQEVGPALAWCADNKSRLKKSKSKFEFQLRLQEFVELVRAENYMRAISYARRYLSPWGATHLKEFQRVMATLAVRSHTECAKYKILLRR
;
A
#
# COMPACT_ATOMS: atom_id res chain seq x y z
N MET A 1 -32.35 36.67 -60.51
CA MET A 1 -33.24 36.91 -59.37
C MET A 1 -32.37 37.50 -58.28
N GLU A 2 -31.97 38.75 -58.46
CA GLU A 2 -32.71 39.97 -58.08
C GLU A 2 -32.75 40.14 -56.55
N ILE A 3 -32.50 41.28 -55.92
CA ILE A 3 -31.99 42.63 -56.24
C ILE A 3 -31.59 43.18 -54.83
N ASP A 4 -30.46 43.89 -54.74
CA ASP A 4 -29.99 44.70 -53.59
C ASP A 4 -31.02 45.80 -53.21
N PRO A 5 -30.98 46.48 -52.03
CA PRO A 5 -30.00 47.58 -51.91
C PRO A 5 -29.58 48.04 -50.49
N LEU A 6 -28.36 48.60 -50.45
CA LEU A 6 -27.90 49.63 -49.51
C LEU A 6 -28.72 50.93 -49.67
N PRO A 7 -28.65 51.89 -48.71
CA PRO A 7 -27.84 53.07 -49.04
C PRO A 7 -27.09 53.73 -47.88
N ASN A 8 -25.87 54.19 -48.25
CA ASN A 8 -25.24 55.49 -48.02
C ASN A 8 -25.29 56.22 -46.67
N GLY A 9 -24.09 56.69 -46.30
CA GLY A 9 -23.90 57.85 -45.46
C GLY A 9 -22.41 58.19 -45.26
N SER A 10 -21.68 58.49 -46.34
CA SER A 10 -20.37 59.14 -46.26
C SER A 10 -20.54 60.66 -46.14
N GLY A 11 -19.81 61.27 -45.22
CA GLY A 11 -19.79 62.72 -45.02
C GLY A 11 -18.58 63.14 -44.19
N SER A 12 -17.47 63.40 -44.88
CA SER A 12 -16.24 63.99 -44.35
C SER A 12 -16.50 65.36 -43.71
N ASN A 13 -15.77 65.70 -42.65
CA ASN A 13 -15.22 67.05 -42.48
C ASN A 13 -14.02 67.07 -41.51
N ALA A 14 -13.10 67.97 -41.83
CA ALA A 14 -11.73 68.03 -41.37
C ALA A 14 -11.52 68.91 -40.11
N ALA A 15 -10.33 68.70 -39.53
CA ALA A 15 -9.50 69.63 -38.75
C ALA A 15 -10.00 70.08 -37.35
N THR A 16 -9.21 69.78 -36.30
CA THR A 16 -8.28 70.70 -35.60
C THR A 16 -7.87 70.16 -34.23
N GLY A 17 -6.57 70.20 -33.92
CA GLY A 17 -5.99 70.64 -32.63
C GLY A 17 -6.19 69.82 -31.34
N PRO A 18 -5.16 69.65 -30.49
CA PRO A 18 -5.19 68.79 -29.30
C PRO A 18 -5.65 69.56 -28.06
N GLU A 19 -6.27 68.87 -27.08
CA GLU A 19 -6.08 69.18 -25.65
C GLU A 19 -6.72 68.15 -24.70
N THR A 20 -5.97 67.90 -23.64
CA THR A 20 -6.20 67.04 -22.47
C THR A 20 -7.45 67.41 -21.65
N ALA A 21 -8.26 66.42 -21.28
CA ALA A 21 -8.99 66.39 -20.01
C ALA A 21 -9.43 64.96 -19.64
N ALA A 22 -9.06 64.54 -18.44
CA ALA A 22 -9.45 63.27 -17.85
C ALA A 22 -10.95 63.25 -17.52
N THR A 23 -11.65 62.17 -17.87
CA THR A 23 -12.89 61.77 -17.19
C THR A 23 -13.04 60.25 -17.21
N THR A 24 -13.00 59.70 -16.01
CA THR A 24 -13.47 58.40 -15.51
C THR A 24 -14.43 57.66 -16.45
N THR A 25 -14.05 56.44 -16.86
CA THR A 25 -15.01 55.43 -17.31
C THR A 25 -14.64 54.10 -16.71
N ALA A 26 -15.53 53.59 -15.87
CA ALA A 26 -15.43 52.30 -15.21
C ALA A 26 -15.26 51.19 -16.26
N ILE A 27 -14.14 50.48 -16.21
CA ILE A 27 -14.01 49.20 -16.89
C ILE A 27 -14.63 48.16 -15.97
N THR A 28 -15.90 47.87 -16.23
CA THR A 28 -16.57 46.67 -15.74
C THR A 28 -15.89 45.47 -16.40
N VAL A 29 -14.81 44.97 -15.81
CA VAL A 29 -14.26 43.66 -16.16
C VAL A 29 -15.23 42.62 -15.58
N THR A 30 -16.16 42.17 -16.40
CA THR A 30 -17.01 41.02 -16.11
C THR A 30 -16.12 39.77 -16.03
N SER A 31 -15.67 39.46 -14.82
CA SER A 31 -14.87 38.28 -14.47
C SER A 31 -15.72 36.99 -14.39
N ASN A 32 -16.53 36.70 -15.41
CA ASN A 32 -17.48 35.57 -15.38
C ASN A 32 -16.95 34.25 -15.95
N THR A 33 -15.65 34.14 -16.27
CA THR A 33 -15.01 32.89 -16.75
C THR A 33 -14.28 32.09 -15.66
N ALA A 34 -14.05 32.67 -14.48
CA ALA A 34 -13.33 32.01 -13.38
C ALA A 34 -13.99 30.73 -12.82
N PRO A 35 -15.31 30.64 -12.58
CA PRO A 35 -15.89 29.48 -11.88
C PRO A 35 -15.88 28.20 -12.71
N SER A 36 -16.07 28.29 -14.03
CA SER A 36 -16.01 27.15 -14.96
C SER A 36 -14.60 26.52 -15.00
N SER A 37 -13.56 27.35 -15.05
CA SER A 37 -12.17 26.87 -15.06
C SER A 37 -11.77 26.18 -13.75
N LYS A 38 -12.16 26.75 -12.60
CA LYS A 38 -11.92 26.15 -11.28
C LYS A 38 -12.61 24.80 -11.11
N LEU A 39 -13.85 24.68 -11.60
CA LEU A 39 -14.60 23.42 -11.57
C LEU A 39 -13.95 22.34 -12.47
N SER A 40 -13.44 22.73 -13.63
CA SER A 40 -12.70 21.80 -14.51
C SER A 40 -11.41 21.30 -13.87
N HIS A 41 -10.63 22.19 -13.23
CA HIS A 41 -9.40 21.84 -12.52
C HIS A 41 -9.67 20.95 -11.28
N LEU A 42 -10.76 21.22 -10.55
CA LEU A 42 -11.20 20.36 -9.45
C LEU A 42 -11.54 18.95 -9.96
N THR A 43 -12.28 18.86 -11.07
CA THR A 43 -12.64 17.58 -11.68
C THR A 43 -11.41 16.77 -12.10
N GLU A 44 -10.39 17.41 -12.66
CA GLU A 44 -9.12 16.75 -12.98
C GLU A 44 -8.33 16.32 -11.73
N SER A 45 -8.31 17.17 -10.70
CA SER A 45 -7.64 16.86 -9.44
C SER A 45 -8.27 15.65 -8.74
N LEU A 46 -9.60 15.55 -8.75
CA LEU A 46 -10.34 14.41 -8.19
C LEU A 46 -10.03 13.08 -8.90
N LYS A 47 -9.74 13.09 -10.21
CA LYS A 47 -9.35 11.85 -10.93
C LYS A 47 -8.07 11.24 -10.37
N LEU A 48 -7.18 12.06 -9.81
CA LEU A 48 -5.90 11.60 -9.25
C LEU A 48 -6.06 11.03 -7.82
N GLU A 49 -7.19 11.28 -7.16
CA GLU A 49 -7.44 10.84 -5.77
C GLU A 49 -7.69 9.34 -5.64
N HIS A 50 -8.10 8.67 -6.72
CA HIS A 50 -8.37 7.23 -6.71
C HIS A 50 -7.18 6.41 -6.19
N GLN A 51 -5.94 6.82 -6.49
CA GLN A 51 -4.74 6.11 -6.03
C GLN A 51 -4.59 6.13 -4.51
N PHE A 52 -5.01 7.23 -3.86
CA PHE A 52 -4.91 7.40 -2.40
C PHE A 52 -6.06 6.76 -1.61
N LEU A 53 -7.17 6.43 -2.28
CA LEU A 53 -8.29 5.68 -1.68
C LEU A 53 -8.11 4.17 -1.77
N ARG A 54 -7.39 3.70 -2.80
CA ARG A 54 -7.28 2.27 -3.08
C ARG A 54 -6.55 1.49 -2.01
N VAL A 55 -5.43 2.03 -1.49
CA VAL A 55 -4.59 1.37 -0.48
C VAL A 55 -5.35 1.09 0.82
N PRO A 56 -5.96 2.08 1.49
CA PRO A 56 -6.71 1.85 2.73
C PRO A 56 -7.92 0.92 2.50
N PHE A 57 -8.59 1.02 1.35
CA PHE A 57 -9.71 0.14 1.04
C PHE A 57 -9.29 -1.33 0.88
N GLU A 58 -8.15 -1.60 0.22
CA GLU A 58 -7.62 -2.95 0.12
C GLU A 58 -7.15 -3.47 1.48
N HIS A 59 -6.59 -2.62 2.34
CA HIS A 59 -6.23 -3.00 3.71
C HIS A 59 -7.47 -3.35 4.53
N PHE A 60 -8.51 -2.51 4.50
CA PHE A 60 -9.79 -2.77 5.16
C PHE A 60 -10.41 -4.11 4.72
N LYS A 61 -10.47 -4.36 3.41
CA LYS A 61 -10.95 -5.64 2.85
C LYS A 61 -10.10 -6.84 3.27
N LYS A 62 -8.79 -6.66 3.41
CA LYS A 62 -7.89 -7.73 3.88
C LYS A 62 -8.14 -8.03 5.36
N THR A 63 -8.27 -7.01 6.19
CA THR A 63 -8.52 -7.12 7.63
C THR A 63 -9.84 -7.84 7.90
N ILE A 64 -10.95 -7.40 7.29
CA ILE A 64 -12.26 -8.05 7.44
C ILE A 64 -12.20 -9.53 7.06
N ARG A 65 -11.60 -9.87 5.91
CA ARG A 65 -11.52 -11.27 5.47
C ARG A 65 -10.69 -12.13 6.40
N THR A 66 -9.62 -11.58 6.96
CA THR A 66 -8.72 -12.31 7.86
C THR A 66 -9.38 -12.54 9.22
N ASN A 67 -10.01 -11.51 9.76
CA ASN A 67 -10.75 -11.57 11.01
C ASN A 67 -11.93 -12.52 10.91
N HIS A 68 -12.73 -12.40 9.86
CA HIS A 68 -13.87 -13.30 9.60
C HIS A 68 -13.45 -14.77 9.55
N ARG A 69 -12.40 -15.12 8.77
CA ARG A 69 -11.88 -16.49 8.71
C ARG A 69 -11.37 -17.00 10.06
N THR A 70 -10.75 -16.12 10.84
CA THR A 70 -10.22 -16.48 12.16
C THR A 70 -11.37 -16.76 13.11
N VAL A 71 -12.40 -15.91 13.13
CA VAL A 71 -13.60 -16.10 13.95
C VAL A 71 -14.34 -17.38 13.53
N GLU A 72 -14.59 -17.60 12.24
CA GLU A 72 -15.24 -18.81 11.75
C GLU A 72 -14.49 -20.07 12.20
N LYS A 73 -13.16 -20.11 12.03
CA LYS A 73 -12.35 -21.26 12.43
C LYS A 73 -12.46 -21.55 13.93
N GLU A 74 -12.38 -20.52 14.76
CA GLU A 74 -12.44 -20.69 16.22
C GLU A 74 -13.85 -21.07 16.69
N VAL A 75 -14.89 -20.47 16.11
CA VAL A 75 -16.30 -20.82 16.39
C VAL A 75 -16.57 -22.27 15.99
N SER A 76 -16.18 -22.70 14.79
CA SER A 76 -16.32 -24.11 14.37
C SER A 76 -15.59 -25.05 15.31
N ALA A 77 -14.39 -24.68 15.78
CA ALA A 77 -13.63 -25.50 16.69
C ALA A 77 -14.28 -25.57 18.09
N VAL A 78 -14.97 -24.52 18.55
CA VAL A 78 -15.74 -24.54 19.80
C VAL A 78 -16.97 -25.44 19.64
N ILE A 79 -17.71 -25.30 18.54
CA ILE A 79 -18.87 -26.15 18.24
C ILE A 79 -18.46 -27.62 18.25
N SER A 80 -17.37 -27.98 17.55
CA SER A 80 -16.84 -29.35 17.54
C SER A 80 -16.56 -29.87 18.94
N SER A 81 -15.84 -29.10 19.78
CA SER A 81 -15.55 -29.56 21.14
C SER A 81 -16.79 -29.68 22.03
N VAL A 82 -17.84 -28.90 21.77
CA VAL A 82 -19.12 -29.03 22.50
C VAL A 82 -19.85 -30.29 22.05
N THR A 83 -19.86 -30.59 20.75
CA THR A 83 -20.43 -31.83 20.20
C THR A 83 -19.69 -33.07 20.71
N ASP A 84 -18.36 -33.06 20.70
CA ASP A 84 -17.54 -34.19 21.19
C ASP A 84 -17.84 -34.52 22.67
N VAL A 85 -18.08 -33.49 23.47
CA VAL A 85 -18.46 -33.62 24.90
C VAL A 85 -19.91 -34.11 25.04
N ALA A 86 -20.82 -33.67 24.18
CA ALA A 86 -22.22 -34.08 24.20
C ALA A 86 -22.41 -35.55 23.77
N ASP A 87 -21.57 -36.05 22.86
CA ASP A 87 -21.62 -37.41 22.34
C ASP A 87 -20.92 -38.44 23.25
N SER A 88 -20.29 -38.00 24.33
CA SER A 88 -19.58 -38.87 25.28
C SER A 88 -20.53 -39.38 26.37
N ASP A 89 -20.93 -40.66 26.30
CA ASP A 89 -21.92 -41.30 27.19
C ASP A 89 -21.48 -41.42 28.67
N GLU A 90 -20.17 -41.43 28.96
CA GLU A 90 -19.62 -41.48 30.32
C GLU A 90 -18.48 -40.47 30.50
N ILE A 91 -18.82 -39.24 30.90
CA ILE A 91 -17.84 -38.24 31.33
C ILE A 91 -17.74 -38.25 32.86
N SER A 92 -16.54 -38.52 33.38
CA SER A 92 -16.24 -38.32 34.80
C SER A 92 -16.47 -36.87 35.20
N LYS A 93 -16.91 -36.61 36.43
CA LYS A 93 -17.12 -35.23 36.93
C LYS A 93 -15.86 -34.36 36.78
N ASP A 94 -14.68 -34.94 37.01
CA ASP A 94 -13.42 -34.23 36.87
C ASP A 94 -13.13 -33.89 35.39
N ASP A 95 -13.42 -34.81 34.46
CA ASP A 95 -13.26 -34.59 33.02
C ASP A 95 -14.25 -33.55 32.48
N ALA A 96 -15.48 -33.51 33.01
CA ALA A 96 -16.47 -32.47 32.69
C ALA A 96 -15.98 -31.08 33.12
N ILE A 97 -15.41 -30.97 34.32
CA ILE A 97 -14.87 -29.71 34.84
C ILE A 97 -13.67 -29.26 34.00
N LEU A 98 -12.76 -30.18 33.64
CA LEU A 98 -11.62 -29.87 32.76
C LEU A 98 -12.07 -29.41 31.37
N SER A 99 -13.07 -30.07 30.80
CA SER A 99 -13.64 -29.71 29.49
C SER A 99 -14.30 -28.33 29.52
N LEU A 100 -15.13 -28.04 30.53
CA LEU A 100 -15.73 -26.72 30.72
C LEU A 100 -14.67 -25.63 30.92
N THR A 101 -13.63 -25.91 31.71
CA THR A 101 -12.52 -24.97 31.91
C THR A 101 -11.79 -24.68 30.60
N SER A 102 -11.54 -25.71 29.78
CA SER A 102 -10.97 -25.57 28.44
C SER A 102 -11.87 -24.73 27.53
N LEU A 103 -13.17 -25.01 27.48
CA LEU A 103 -14.14 -24.25 26.69
C LEU A 103 -14.20 -22.78 27.12
N VAL A 104 -14.23 -22.50 28.42
CA VAL A 104 -14.20 -21.13 28.95
C VAL A 104 -12.93 -20.41 28.51
N SER A 105 -11.77 -21.06 28.61
CA SER A 105 -10.50 -20.46 28.17
C SER A 105 -10.48 -20.15 26.66
N ARG A 106 -11.08 -21.03 25.85
CA ARG A 106 -11.21 -20.83 24.41
C ARG A 106 -12.17 -19.70 24.06
N LEU A 107 -13.33 -19.63 24.72
CA LEU A 107 -14.29 -18.53 24.56
C LEU A 107 -13.69 -17.18 24.95
N GLN A 108 -12.92 -17.13 26.04
CA GLN A 108 -12.15 -15.93 26.42
C GLN A 108 -11.12 -15.56 25.35
N GLY A 109 -10.43 -16.55 24.79
CA GLY A 109 -9.51 -16.36 23.66
C GLY A 109 -10.20 -15.79 22.41
N ILE A 110 -11.40 -16.29 22.07
CA ILE A 110 -12.21 -15.78 20.96
C ILE A 110 -12.66 -14.35 21.23
N LYS A 111 -13.16 -14.06 22.43
CA LYS A 111 -13.56 -12.71 22.83
C LYS A 111 -12.41 -11.72 22.61
N ARG A 112 -11.21 -12.03 23.10
CA ARG A 112 -10.03 -11.17 22.91
C ARG A 112 -9.68 -10.99 21.43
N LYS A 113 -9.65 -12.07 20.64
CA LYS A 113 -9.38 -11.99 19.20
C LYS A 113 -10.43 -11.16 18.45
N LEU A 114 -11.70 -11.23 18.86
CA LEU A 114 -12.78 -10.45 18.26
C LEU A 114 -12.67 -8.97 18.61
N GLU A 115 -12.30 -8.63 19.85
CA GLU A 115 -12.05 -7.25 20.29
C GLU A 115 -10.87 -6.64 19.52
N GLU A 116 -9.75 -7.37 19.42
CA GLU A 116 -8.57 -6.96 18.65
C GLU A 116 -8.90 -6.80 17.16
N GLY A 117 -9.64 -7.75 16.58
CA GLY A 117 -10.08 -7.70 15.20
C GLY A 117 -11.01 -6.53 14.91
N SER A 118 -12.00 -6.30 15.77
CA SER A 118 -12.94 -5.18 15.70
C SER A 118 -12.20 -3.84 15.77
N HIS A 119 -11.25 -3.70 16.68
CA HIS A 119 -10.43 -2.48 16.77
C HIS A 119 -9.65 -2.22 15.49
N ALA A 120 -9.00 -3.26 14.93
CA ALA A 120 -8.26 -3.14 13.67
C ALA A 120 -9.17 -2.79 12.48
N GLU A 121 -10.39 -3.35 12.41
CA GLU A 121 -11.36 -3.00 11.38
C GLU A 121 -11.84 -1.56 11.49
N ASN A 122 -12.16 -1.11 12.70
CA ASN A 122 -12.60 0.25 12.98
C ASN A 122 -11.53 1.28 12.60
N LEU A 123 -10.25 1.01 12.89
CA LEU A 123 -9.14 1.89 12.50
C LEU A 123 -9.07 2.07 10.97
N GLN A 124 -9.24 0.98 10.22
CA GLN A 124 -9.18 1.02 8.76
C GLN A 124 -10.43 1.65 8.14
N ALA A 125 -11.60 1.42 8.75
CA ALA A 125 -12.84 2.09 8.37
C ALA A 125 -12.76 3.61 8.63
N HIS A 126 -12.19 4.01 9.77
CA HIS A 126 -11.96 5.42 10.12
C HIS A 126 -11.09 6.11 9.07
N ARG A 127 -9.97 5.49 8.69
CA ARG A 127 -9.08 5.99 7.64
C ARG A 127 -9.73 6.09 6.26
N CYS A 128 -10.66 5.21 5.93
CA CYS A 128 -11.44 5.31 4.71
C CYS A 128 -12.42 6.49 4.79
N ARG A 129 -13.10 6.65 5.93
CA ARG A 129 -14.06 7.74 6.17
C ARG A 129 -13.39 9.11 6.13
N ALA A 130 -12.29 9.31 6.86
CA ALA A 130 -11.54 10.57 6.87
C ALA A 130 -11.13 11.02 5.44
N ARG A 131 -10.77 10.05 4.58
CA ARG A 131 -10.46 10.34 3.18
C ARG A 131 -11.68 10.67 2.34
N LEU A 132 -12.82 10.03 2.57
CA LEU A 132 -14.08 10.38 1.91
C LEU A 132 -14.56 11.77 2.33
N ASP A 133 -14.54 12.06 3.63
CA ASP A 133 -14.90 13.39 4.18
C ASP A 133 -13.99 14.50 3.60
N HIS A 134 -12.70 14.20 3.43
CA HIS A 134 -11.77 15.13 2.77
C HIS A 134 -12.09 15.33 1.27
N LEU A 135 -12.63 14.33 0.58
CA LEU A 135 -13.06 14.48 -0.82
C LEU A 135 -14.38 15.24 -0.92
N ASP A 136 -15.31 14.99 -0.02
CA ASP A 136 -16.61 15.66 0.03
C ASP A 136 -16.48 17.14 0.43
N SER A 137 -15.44 17.50 1.19
CA SER A 137 -15.12 18.91 1.53
C SER A 137 -14.50 19.71 0.38
N ALA A 138 -14.31 19.11 -0.80
CA ALA A 138 -13.74 19.81 -1.96
C ALA A 138 -14.76 20.78 -2.57
N ASP A 139 -14.60 22.06 -2.25
CA ASP A 139 -15.45 23.16 -2.73
C ASP A 139 -14.65 24.22 -3.49
N ALA A 140 -15.32 24.96 -4.39
CA ALA A 140 -14.73 26.03 -5.19
C ALA A 140 -14.20 27.20 -4.34
N GLU A 141 -14.79 27.44 -3.16
CA GLU A 141 -14.37 28.47 -2.20
C GLU A 141 -13.12 28.05 -1.40
N ASN A 142 -13.04 26.77 -0.99
CA ASN A 142 -11.92 26.22 -0.19
C ASN A 142 -10.85 25.49 -1.02
N LEU A 143 -10.86 25.67 -2.34
CA LEU A 143 -10.01 24.92 -3.27
C LEU A 143 -8.51 25.07 -2.99
N SER A 144 -8.07 26.25 -2.49
CA SER A 144 -6.67 26.50 -2.17
C SER A 144 -6.18 25.66 -0.99
N GLU A 145 -6.96 25.61 0.09
CA GLU A 145 -6.62 24.81 1.29
C GLU A 145 -6.69 23.32 0.99
N TRP A 146 -7.72 22.89 0.26
CA TRP A 146 -7.87 21.51 -0.19
C TRP A 146 -6.67 21.08 -1.04
N ASN A 147 -6.25 21.90 -2.01
CA ASN A 147 -5.06 21.65 -2.82
C ASN A 147 -3.77 21.62 -2.00
N ASN A 148 -3.66 22.42 -0.93
CA ASN A 148 -2.51 22.39 -0.04
C ASN A 148 -2.41 21.06 0.71
N VAL A 149 -3.53 20.57 1.27
CA VAL A 149 -3.61 19.25 1.92
C VAL A 149 -3.27 18.14 0.93
N ARG A 150 -3.84 18.20 -0.28
CA ARG A 150 -3.52 17.25 -1.35
C ARG A 150 -2.04 17.24 -1.70
N LEU A 151 -1.42 18.41 -1.88
CA LEU A 151 0.02 18.51 -2.16
C LEU A 151 0.85 17.88 -1.03
N LYS A 152 0.51 18.15 0.24
CA LYS A 152 1.19 17.54 1.39
C LYS A 152 1.06 16.02 1.39
N ARG A 153 -0.12 15.47 1.07
CA ARG A 153 -0.32 14.01 0.93
C ARG A 153 0.57 13.42 -0.16
N VAL A 154 0.64 14.05 -1.33
CA VAL A 154 1.53 13.64 -2.43
C VAL A 154 3.01 13.69 -1.99
N LEU A 155 3.40 14.73 -1.25
CA LEU A 155 4.76 14.89 -0.76
C LEU A 155 5.12 13.81 0.27
N VAL A 156 4.22 13.47 1.19
CA VAL A 156 4.39 12.37 2.14
C VAL A 156 4.57 11.03 1.42
N ASP A 157 3.76 10.74 0.40
CA ASP A 157 3.89 9.53 -0.43
C ASP A 157 5.25 9.49 -1.15
N TYR A 158 5.65 10.59 -1.79
CA TYR A 158 6.95 10.71 -2.46
C TYR A 158 8.12 10.48 -1.49
N MET A 159 8.12 11.17 -0.35
CA MET A 159 9.16 11.03 0.68
C MET A 159 9.25 9.59 1.19
N SER A 160 8.10 8.93 1.39
CA SER A 160 8.06 7.54 1.84
C SER A 160 8.64 6.57 0.80
N ARG A 161 8.40 6.80 -0.50
CA ARG A 161 8.99 6.01 -1.60
C ARG A 161 10.50 6.22 -1.74
N MET A 162 10.98 7.43 -1.45
CA MET A 162 12.40 7.79 -1.49
C MET A 162 13.14 7.45 -0.19
N SER A 163 12.50 6.71 0.73
CA SER A 163 13.05 6.33 2.04
C SER A 163 13.31 7.49 3.02
N TYR A 164 12.72 8.66 2.81
CA TYR A 164 12.73 9.79 3.75
C TYR A 164 11.63 9.67 4.82
N TYR A 165 11.57 8.52 5.50
CA TYR A 165 10.46 8.15 6.40
C TYR A 165 10.24 9.13 7.54
N ASP A 166 11.30 9.57 8.21
CA ASP A 166 11.19 10.47 9.37
C ASP A 166 10.68 11.85 8.97
N SER A 167 11.07 12.31 7.78
CA SER A 167 10.62 13.59 7.25
C SER A 167 9.17 13.49 6.75
N ALA A 168 8.77 12.35 6.16
CA ALA A 168 7.39 12.07 5.79
C ALA A 168 6.47 12.05 7.04
N MET A 169 6.92 11.43 8.13
CA MET A 169 6.21 11.39 9.41
C MET A 169 6.04 12.79 10.01
N LYS A 170 7.13 13.57 10.10
CA LYS A 170 7.07 14.96 10.60
C LYS A 170 6.13 15.84 9.78
N LEU A 171 6.12 15.70 8.45
CA LEU A 171 5.22 16.47 7.59
C LEU A 171 3.75 16.08 7.85
N ALA A 172 3.47 14.78 8.00
CA ALA A 172 2.12 14.32 8.29
C ALA A 172 1.61 14.80 9.66
N GLU A 173 2.46 14.76 10.68
CA GLU A 173 2.14 15.23 12.03
C GLU A 173 1.94 16.74 12.11
N SER A 174 2.89 17.52 11.59
CA SER A 174 2.81 18.99 11.60
C SER A 174 1.64 19.54 10.77
N SER A 175 1.15 18.77 9.80
CA SER A 175 0.00 19.15 8.98
C SER A 175 -1.31 18.50 9.42
N ASN A 176 -1.30 17.65 10.46
CA ASN A 176 -2.45 16.87 10.92
C ASN A 176 -3.16 16.05 9.81
N ILE A 177 -2.38 15.38 8.96
CA ILE A 177 -2.88 14.58 7.82
C ILE A 177 -2.57 13.08 7.93
N GLN A 178 -2.25 12.58 9.13
CA GLN A 178 -1.84 11.20 9.37
C GLN A 178 -2.88 10.18 8.88
N GLU A 179 -4.16 10.52 8.94
CA GLU A 179 -5.27 9.66 8.49
C GLU A 179 -5.45 9.63 6.98
N LEU A 180 -4.86 10.61 6.27
CA LEU A 180 -4.97 10.78 4.83
C LEU A 180 -3.78 10.18 4.06
N VAL A 181 -2.81 9.61 4.77
CA VAL A 181 -1.56 9.06 4.24
C VAL A 181 -1.32 7.62 4.71
N ASP A 182 -0.49 6.88 3.99
CA ASP A 182 -0.26 5.43 4.19
C ASP A 182 1.14 5.13 4.76
N ILE A 183 1.59 5.93 5.74
CA ILE A 183 2.96 5.85 6.29
C ILE A 183 3.28 4.45 6.86
N ASP A 184 2.31 3.82 7.51
CA ASP A 184 2.46 2.48 8.10
C ASP A 184 2.75 1.40 7.04
N VAL A 185 2.13 1.49 5.87
CA VAL A 185 2.41 0.59 4.73
C VAL A 185 3.87 0.73 4.29
N PHE A 186 4.39 1.95 4.26
CA PHE A 186 5.79 2.20 3.93
C PHE A 186 6.75 1.79 5.06
N GLN A 187 6.33 1.80 6.32
CA GLN A 187 7.13 1.28 7.43
C GLN A 187 7.28 -0.25 7.37
N GLU A 188 6.25 -0.99 6.95
CA GLU A 188 6.38 -2.44 6.68
C GLU A 188 7.44 -2.69 5.59
N ALA A 189 7.40 -1.90 4.51
CA ALA A 189 8.40 -1.96 3.44
C ALA A 189 9.80 -1.58 3.95
N LYS A 190 9.90 -0.53 4.78
CA LYS A 190 11.16 -0.11 5.42
C LYS A 190 11.79 -1.26 6.20
N LYS A 191 11.01 -2.00 7.01
CA LYS A 191 11.51 -3.16 7.76
C LYS A 191 12.14 -4.22 6.85
N VAL A 192 11.52 -4.49 5.70
CA VAL A 192 12.07 -5.40 4.70
C VAL A 192 13.35 -4.85 4.09
N ILE A 193 13.37 -3.56 3.70
CA ILE A 193 14.53 -2.90 3.10
C ILE A 193 15.72 -2.89 4.08
N ASP A 194 15.48 -2.51 5.33
CA ASP A 194 16.51 -2.45 6.37
C ASP A 194 17.06 -3.84 6.68
N GLY A 195 16.20 -4.86 6.75
CA GLY A 195 16.63 -6.26 6.86
C GLY A 195 17.56 -6.66 5.71
N LEU A 196 17.17 -6.38 4.47
CA LEU A 196 17.98 -6.71 3.29
C LEU A 196 19.32 -5.95 3.27
N ARG A 197 19.34 -4.67 3.70
CA ARG A 197 20.57 -3.89 3.86
C ARG A 197 21.50 -4.48 4.91
N ASN A 198 20.93 -5.05 5.97
CA ASN A 198 21.65 -5.73 7.03
C ASN A 198 21.97 -7.20 6.69
N GLN A 199 21.80 -7.63 5.44
CA GLN A 199 22.04 -9.00 4.97
C GLN A 199 21.10 -10.06 5.60
N GLU A 200 19.95 -9.62 6.12
CA GLU A 200 18.94 -10.46 6.72
C GLU A 200 17.72 -10.61 5.79
N VAL A 201 17.50 -11.84 5.30
CA VAL A 201 16.35 -12.14 4.42
C VAL A 201 15.08 -12.51 5.20
N GLY A 202 15.18 -12.73 6.52
CA GLY A 202 14.07 -13.18 7.37
C GLY A 202 12.81 -12.31 7.26
N PRO A 203 12.92 -10.97 7.44
CA PRO A 203 11.77 -10.06 7.29
C PRO A 203 11.14 -10.12 5.89
N ALA A 204 11.96 -10.22 4.84
CA ALA A 204 11.50 -10.30 3.46
C ALA A 204 10.77 -11.61 3.16
N LEU A 205 11.23 -12.73 3.73
CA LEU A 205 10.60 -14.04 3.61
C LEU A 205 9.27 -14.11 4.37
N ALA A 206 9.19 -13.51 5.56
CA ALA A 206 7.94 -13.37 6.29
C ALA A 206 6.90 -12.59 5.46
N TRP A 207 7.33 -11.45 4.89
CA TRP A 207 6.48 -10.66 3.99
C TRP A 207 6.02 -11.45 2.75
N CYS A 208 6.88 -12.31 2.19
CA CYS A 208 6.52 -13.21 1.10
C CYS A 208 5.42 -14.20 1.50
N ALA A 209 5.50 -14.77 2.71
CA ALA A 209 4.49 -15.70 3.23
C ALA A 209 3.12 -15.02 3.34
N ASP A 210 3.09 -13.80 3.87
CA ASP A 210 1.86 -13.02 4.06
C ASP A 210 1.22 -12.59 2.73
N ASN A 211 2.02 -12.47 1.66
CA ASN A 211 1.59 -12.01 0.35
C ASN A 211 1.62 -13.12 -0.73
N LYS A 212 1.75 -14.38 -0.33
CA LYS A 212 1.95 -15.53 -1.24
C LYS A 212 0.96 -15.61 -2.39
N SER A 213 -0.33 -15.38 -2.13
CA SER A 213 -1.38 -15.45 -3.15
C SER A 213 -1.24 -14.35 -4.21
N ARG A 214 -0.85 -13.13 -3.80
CA ARG A 214 -0.61 -11.99 -4.70
C ARG A 214 0.66 -12.21 -5.52
N LEU A 215 1.74 -12.67 -4.87
CA LEU A 215 3.01 -12.97 -5.54
C LEU A 215 2.86 -14.08 -6.58
N LYS A 216 2.06 -15.12 -6.29
CA LYS A 216 1.76 -16.18 -7.26
C LYS A 216 0.99 -15.65 -8.46
N LYS A 217 -0.01 -14.78 -8.25
CA LYS A 217 -0.79 -14.15 -9.34
C LYS A 217 0.08 -13.26 -10.24
N SER A 218 1.01 -12.51 -9.66
CA SER A 218 1.94 -11.66 -10.43
C SER A 218 3.16 -12.39 -10.98
N LYS A 219 3.29 -13.70 -10.75
CA LYS A 219 4.45 -14.52 -11.13
C LYS A 219 5.77 -13.91 -10.63
N SER A 220 5.76 -13.34 -9.43
CA SER A 220 6.94 -12.69 -8.85
C SER A 220 8.05 -13.69 -8.54
N LYS A 221 9.29 -13.35 -8.92
CA LYS A 221 10.51 -14.11 -8.58
C LYS A 221 11.10 -13.75 -7.22
N PHE A 222 10.47 -12.83 -6.47
CA PHE A 222 11.07 -12.24 -5.27
C PHE A 222 11.40 -13.29 -4.20
N GLU A 223 10.46 -14.17 -3.85
CA GLU A 223 10.70 -15.24 -2.88
C GLU A 223 11.85 -16.16 -3.34
N PHE A 224 11.85 -16.53 -4.62
CA PHE A 224 12.91 -17.37 -5.19
C PHE A 224 14.29 -16.71 -5.06
N GLN A 225 14.42 -15.42 -5.36
CA GLN A 225 15.66 -14.67 -5.22
C GLN A 225 16.15 -14.61 -3.76
N LEU A 226 15.25 -14.41 -2.81
CA LEU A 226 15.59 -14.43 -1.38
C LEU A 226 16.11 -15.80 -0.93
N ARG A 227 15.45 -16.88 -1.38
CA ARG A 227 15.87 -18.26 -1.09
C ARG A 227 17.23 -18.59 -1.71
N LEU A 228 17.50 -18.09 -2.92
CA LEU A 228 18.82 -18.21 -3.55
C LEU A 228 19.88 -17.46 -2.74
N GLN A 229 19.59 -16.26 -2.26
CA GLN A 229 20.52 -15.50 -1.43
C GLN A 229 20.85 -16.25 -0.13
N GLU A 230 19.85 -16.75 0.59
CA GLU A 230 20.06 -17.53 1.82
C GLU A 230 20.91 -18.79 1.57
N PHE A 231 20.70 -19.47 0.45
CA PHE A 231 21.55 -20.58 0.04
C PHE A 231 23.00 -20.13 -0.19
N VAL A 232 23.21 -19.04 -0.92
CA VAL A 232 24.56 -18.50 -1.18
C VAL A 232 25.25 -18.11 0.12
N GLU A 233 24.54 -17.54 1.09
CA GLU A 233 25.07 -17.25 2.43
C GLU A 233 25.51 -18.53 3.16
N LEU A 234 24.72 -19.61 3.10
CA LEU A 234 25.10 -20.91 3.69
C LEU A 234 26.36 -21.50 3.05
N VAL A 235 26.50 -21.37 1.72
CA VAL A 235 27.70 -21.80 1.00
C VAL A 235 28.91 -20.94 1.38
N ARG A 236 28.72 -19.62 1.52
CA ARG A 236 29.77 -18.69 1.93
C ARG A 236 30.25 -18.94 3.36
N ALA A 237 29.36 -19.39 4.25
CA ALA A 237 29.68 -19.83 5.60
C ALA A 237 30.29 -21.25 5.67
N GLU A 238 30.64 -21.84 4.51
CA GLU A 238 31.21 -23.19 4.37
C GLU A 238 30.33 -24.30 4.97
N ASN A 239 29.04 -24.03 5.18
CA ASN A 239 28.09 -24.98 5.74
C ASN A 239 27.36 -25.76 4.65
N TYR A 240 28.13 -26.52 3.85
CA TYR A 240 27.66 -27.19 2.64
C TYR A 240 26.53 -28.18 2.90
N MET A 241 26.58 -28.93 4.01
CA MET A 241 25.53 -29.90 4.37
C MET A 241 24.18 -29.22 4.65
N ARG A 242 24.18 -28.08 5.35
CA ARG A 242 22.96 -27.29 5.53
C ARG A 242 22.50 -26.66 4.23
N ALA A 243 23.41 -26.15 3.40
CA ALA A 243 23.07 -25.57 2.09
C ALA A 243 22.36 -26.59 1.17
N ILE A 244 22.88 -27.83 1.08
CA ILE A 244 22.26 -28.90 0.28
C ILE A 244 20.87 -29.26 0.82
N SER A 245 20.75 -29.41 2.15
CA SER A 245 19.46 -29.72 2.79
C SER A 245 18.44 -28.60 2.57
N TYR A 246 18.89 -27.35 2.67
CA TYR A 246 18.09 -26.16 2.41
C TYR A 246 17.60 -26.09 0.96
N ALA A 247 18.49 -26.32 -0.02
CA ALA A 247 18.15 -26.31 -1.43
C ALA A 247 17.09 -27.35 -1.78
N ARG A 248 17.22 -28.58 -1.24
CA ARG A 248 16.21 -29.64 -1.42
C ARG A 248 14.85 -29.23 -0.87
N ARG A 249 14.81 -28.54 0.28
CA ARG A 249 13.56 -28.14 0.93
C ARG A 249 12.88 -26.95 0.25
N TYR A 250 13.63 -25.90 -0.07
CA TYR A 250 13.05 -24.60 -0.47
C TYR A 250 13.24 -24.26 -1.96
N LEU A 251 14.27 -24.78 -2.62
CA LEU A 251 14.56 -24.47 -4.03
C LEU A 251 14.04 -25.53 -5.00
N SER A 252 13.89 -26.79 -4.56
CA SER A 252 13.36 -27.89 -5.38
C SER A 252 12.02 -27.58 -6.08
N PRO A 253 11.01 -26.95 -5.41
CA PRO A 253 9.74 -26.61 -6.08
C PRO A 253 9.88 -25.67 -7.28
N TRP A 254 10.98 -24.92 -7.35
CA TRP A 254 11.27 -23.96 -8.42
C TRP A 254 12.12 -24.55 -9.55
N GLY A 255 12.54 -25.82 -9.42
CA GLY A 255 13.37 -26.51 -10.41
C GLY A 255 12.73 -26.57 -11.80
N ALA A 256 11.40 -26.68 -11.90
CA ALA A 256 10.70 -26.71 -13.18
C ALA A 256 10.68 -25.35 -13.90
N THR A 257 10.68 -24.24 -13.16
CA THR A 257 10.49 -22.88 -13.71
C THR A 257 11.78 -22.08 -13.81
N HIS A 258 12.76 -22.34 -12.93
CA HIS A 258 13.99 -21.54 -12.79
C HIS A 258 15.27 -22.38 -12.77
N LEU A 259 15.27 -23.53 -13.46
CA LEU A 259 16.37 -24.50 -13.47
C LEU A 259 17.75 -23.89 -13.75
N LYS A 260 17.85 -23.00 -14.75
CA LYS A 260 19.13 -22.37 -15.15
C LYS A 260 19.72 -21.52 -14.02
N GLU A 261 18.89 -20.72 -13.35
CA GLU A 261 19.29 -19.88 -12.23
C GLU A 261 19.69 -20.76 -11.03
N PHE A 262 18.91 -21.81 -10.75
CA PHE A 262 19.19 -22.78 -9.69
C PHE A 262 20.50 -23.54 -9.92
N GLN A 263 20.74 -24.07 -11.12
CA GLN A 263 21.99 -24.76 -11.48
C GLN A 263 23.22 -23.86 -11.33
N ARG A 264 23.09 -22.59 -11.74
CA ARG A 264 24.16 -21.59 -11.57
C ARG A 264 24.49 -21.40 -10.09
N VAL A 265 23.49 -21.31 -9.23
CA VAL A 265 23.72 -21.14 -7.79
C VAL A 265 24.23 -22.43 -7.15
N MET A 266 23.71 -23.61 -7.53
CA MET A 266 24.24 -24.90 -7.04
C MET A 266 25.72 -25.12 -7.39
N ALA A 267 26.19 -24.60 -8.53
CA ALA A 267 27.59 -24.66 -8.90
C ALA A 267 28.51 -23.93 -7.91
N THR A 268 28.01 -23.00 -7.09
CA THR A 268 28.83 -22.36 -6.04
C THR A 268 29.26 -23.33 -4.95
N LEU A 269 28.64 -24.51 -4.83
CA LEU A 269 29.13 -25.57 -3.93
C LEU A 269 30.49 -26.13 -4.36
N ALA A 270 30.78 -26.15 -5.66
CA ALA A 270 32.04 -26.65 -6.20
C ALA A 270 33.12 -25.57 -6.30
N VAL A 271 32.72 -24.30 -6.16
CA VAL A 271 33.57 -23.14 -6.40
C VAL A 271 33.91 -22.49 -5.05
N ARG A 272 35.21 -22.41 -4.73
CA ARG A 272 35.67 -21.79 -3.48
C ARG A 272 35.32 -20.29 -3.42
N SER A 273 35.17 -19.77 -2.22
CA SER A 273 34.84 -18.35 -1.93
C SER A 273 35.80 -17.34 -2.60
N HIS A 274 37.04 -17.73 -2.88
CA HIS A 274 38.08 -16.93 -3.55
C HIS A 274 38.18 -17.17 -5.07
N THR A 275 37.09 -17.55 -5.74
CA THR A 275 37.14 -17.87 -7.18
C THR A 275 37.50 -16.68 -8.06
N GLU A 276 38.38 -16.91 -9.04
CA GLU A 276 38.64 -15.97 -10.14
C GLU A 276 37.61 -16.06 -11.28
N CYS A 277 36.67 -17.00 -11.20
CA CYS A 277 35.61 -17.10 -12.20
C CYS A 277 34.62 -15.94 -12.05
N ALA A 278 34.70 -14.95 -12.95
CA ALA A 278 33.86 -13.74 -12.92
C ALA A 278 32.36 -14.03 -12.78
N LYS A 279 31.87 -15.14 -13.36
CA LYS A 279 30.45 -15.55 -13.31
C LYS A 279 29.96 -15.90 -11.90
N TYR A 280 30.84 -16.42 -11.03
CA TYR A 280 30.52 -16.83 -9.66
C TYR A 280 31.08 -15.86 -8.61
N LYS A 281 32.14 -15.11 -8.97
CA LYS A 281 32.70 -14.03 -8.14
C LYS A 281 31.64 -13.00 -7.76
N ILE A 282 30.75 -12.62 -8.68
CA ILE A 282 29.64 -11.68 -8.41
C ILE A 282 28.64 -12.22 -7.39
N LEU A 283 28.40 -13.54 -7.36
CA LEU A 283 27.46 -14.16 -6.42
C LEU A 283 28.07 -14.30 -5.02
N LEU A 284 29.39 -14.48 -4.94
CA LEU A 284 30.10 -14.71 -3.68
C LEU A 284 30.67 -13.41 -3.07
N ARG A 285 30.71 -12.31 -3.84
CA ARG A 285 31.14 -10.98 -3.38
C ARG A 285 30.05 -10.31 -2.53
N ARG A 286 30.47 -9.62 -1.46
CA ARG A 286 29.59 -8.74 -0.67
C ARG A 286 29.31 -7.44 -1.41
#